data_AF-A0A0R1LVK9-F1
#
_entry.id   AF-A0A0R1LVK9-F1
#
_cell.length_a   1.000
_cell.length_b   1.000
_cell.length_c   1.000
_cell.angle_alpha   90.00
_cell.angle_beta   90.00
_cell.angle_gamma   90.00
#
_symmetry.space_group_name_H-M   'P 1'
#
loop_
_entity.id
_entity.type
_entity.pdbx_description
1 polymer ?
#
loop_
_entity_poly.entity_id
_entity_poly.type
_entity_poly.pdbx_seq_one_letter_code
_entity_poly.pdbx_strand_id
1 'polypeptide(L)'
;MQHRHLGKLGVMIGILGLLLAGCGQTTSHSATKSQPKTFAKAAQSTKQHIWLETNGKNVTADSTIAYLIVTQNGKVTVYRTGDAAMSSYNRLTDGQMIARAKRADRQSFNLKRQAAYDTSKADELALTNELKAKTIKSAAKRAATRDAIRELKERRWRIETAKYLTPKPEKLTVKVTTKAGKTTSERMIYRHYDYDPYLAQFTSSDDWIKNAKPGQTEQKIRPLTDFYVQTDGAKVVYRHRFHKATTMVTDKFIGYLEHKQVHGKKTPKEGTALIERVSGKAHTVFDSSKTAGVSE
;
A
#
# COMPACT_ATOMS: atom_id res chain seq x y z
N MET A 1 -45.19 77.92 26.88
CA MET A 1 -44.47 77.01 27.80
C MET A 1 -43.08 76.78 27.25
N GLN A 2 -42.08 76.99 28.11
CA GLN A 2 -40.65 76.92 27.83
C GLN A 2 -40.17 75.47 27.73
N HIS A 3 -39.14 75.24 26.90
CA HIS A 3 -37.91 74.43 27.10
C HIS A 3 -37.29 74.29 25.68
N ARG A 4 -36.25 75.03 25.26
CA ARG A 4 -34.82 74.97 25.65
C ARG A 4 -34.36 73.51 25.76
N HIS A 5 -33.37 72.99 25.03
CA HIS A 5 -32.12 73.61 24.60
C HIS A 5 -31.28 72.61 23.77
N LEU A 6 -30.32 73.14 23.00
CA LEU A 6 -28.96 72.61 22.75
C LEU A 6 -28.85 71.33 21.88
N GLY A 7 -28.04 71.24 20.82
CA GLY A 7 -26.95 72.06 20.28
C GLY A 7 -26.20 71.11 19.32
N LYS A 8 -25.95 71.47 18.05
CA LYS A 8 -24.86 72.32 17.52
C LYS A 8 -23.89 71.46 16.69
N LEU A 9 -23.71 71.91 15.43
CA LEU A 9 -22.49 71.90 14.59
C LEU A 9 -21.83 70.53 14.26
N GLY A 10 -21.34 70.26 13.05
CA GLY A 10 -21.03 71.10 11.89
C GLY A 10 -20.92 70.23 10.61
N VAL A 11 -21.09 70.81 9.41
CA VAL A 11 -20.01 71.44 8.58
C VAL A 11 -18.99 70.34 8.20
N MET A 12 -18.77 69.90 6.96
CA MET A 12 -18.62 70.60 5.68
C MET A 12 -18.34 69.55 4.57
N ILE A 13 -18.73 69.87 3.33
CA ILE A 13 -17.95 69.76 2.07
C ILE A 13 -17.40 68.38 1.61
N GLY A 14 -17.63 68.08 0.32
CA GLY A 14 -16.51 67.57 -0.48
C GLY A 14 -16.86 66.66 -1.65
N ILE A 15 -17.32 67.28 -2.73
CA ILE A 15 -17.21 66.88 -4.15
C ILE A 15 -16.08 65.88 -4.44
N LEU A 16 -16.36 64.79 -5.19
CA LEU A 16 -15.57 64.40 -6.37
C LEU A 16 -16.23 63.27 -7.17
N GLY A 17 -16.69 63.60 -8.39
CA GLY A 17 -16.94 62.62 -9.43
C GLY A 17 -15.61 62.18 -10.06
N LEU A 18 -15.43 60.88 -10.26
CA LEU A 18 -14.35 60.31 -11.05
C LEU A 18 -14.93 59.25 -11.99
N LEU A 19 -15.20 59.73 -13.21
CA LEU A 19 -14.91 59.12 -14.51
C LEU A 19 -14.72 57.59 -14.52
N LEU A 20 -15.73 56.87 -15.02
CA LEU A 20 -15.59 55.51 -15.55
C LEU A 20 -14.72 55.53 -16.81
N ALA A 21 -13.39 55.44 -16.62
CA ALA A 21 -12.49 54.97 -17.66
C ALA A 21 -12.61 53.43 -17.71
N GLY A 22 -13.46 52.94 -18.62
CA GLY A 22 -13.54 51.53 -18.98
C GLY A 22 -12.29 51.09 -19.74
N CYS A 23 -11.23 50.77 -19.01
CA CYS A 23 -10.13 49.98 -19.55
C CYS A 23 -10.61 48.53 -19.68
N GLY A 24 -10.89 48.13 -20.92
CA GLY A 24 -11.11 46.74 -21.30
C GLY A 24 -9.88 45.91 -20.93
N GLN A 25 -9.97 45.20 -19.82
CA GLN A 25 -9.04 44.16 -19.45
C GLN A 25 -9.69 42.84 -19.79
N THR A 26 -9.27 42.30 -20.95
CA THR A 26 -9.48 40.91 -21.32
C THR A 26 -9.12 40.02 -20.13
N THR A 27 -10.14 39.38 -19.55
CA THR A 27 -9.99 38.34 -18.53
C THR A 27 -9.33 37.13 -19.19
N SER A 28 -8.01 37.20 -19.29
CA SER A 28 -7.16 36.05 -19.52
C SER A 28 -7.50 35.05 -18.42
N HIS A 29 -8.15 33.95 -18.80
CA HIS A 29 -8.39 32.81 -17.92
C HIS A 29 -7.03 32.37 -17.42
N SER A 30 -6.66 32.82 -16.23
CA SER A 30 -5.50 32.29 -15.51
C SER A 30 -5.84 30.85 -15.16
N ALA A 31 -5.54 29.94 -16.10
CA ALA A 31 -5.35 28.53 -15.80
C ALA A 31 -4.36 28.48 -14.64
N THR A 32 -4.86 28.16 -13.46
CA THR A 32 -4.04 28.02 -12.25
C THR A 32 -2.95 27.03 -12.59
N LYS A 33 -1.71 27.49 -12.72
CA LYS A 33 -0.56 26.63 -13.00
C LYS A 33 -0.53 25.56 -11.92
N SER A 34 -0.80 24.31 -12.32
CA SER A 34 -0.71 23.13 -11.45
C SER A 34 0.64 23.15 -10.76
N GLN A 35 0.65 23.34 -9.43
CA GLN A 35 1.89 23.32 -8.66
C GLN A 35 2.49 21.90 -8.73
N PRO A 36 3.82 21.78 -8.85
CA PRO A 36 4.54 20.50 -8.84
C PRO A 36 4.18 19.70 -7.59
N LYS A 37 3.48 18.58 -7.77
CA LYS A 37 3.30 17.58 -6.72
C LYS A 37 4.41 16.55 -6.89
N THR A 38 5.06 16.16 -5.80
CA THR A 38 5.94 14.99 -5.76
C THR A 38 5.22 13.92 -4.95
N PHE A 39 5.49 12.64 -5.21
CA PHE A 39 4.90 11.54 -4.45
C PHE A 39 5.22 11.69 -2.95
N ALA A 40 6.46 12.03 -2.63
CA ALA A 40 6.91 12.34 -1.27
C ALA A 40 6.03 13.40 -0.57
N LYS A 41 5.77 14.53 -1.25
CA LYS A 41 4.97 15.63 -0.71
C LYS A 41 3.50 15.23 -0.55
N ALA A 42 2.97 14.43 -1.48
CA ALA A 42 1.62 13.88 -1.37
C ALA A 42 1.47 13.02 -0.11
N ALA A 43 2.42 12.11 0.12
CA ALA A 43 2.36 11.16 1.21
C ALA A 43 2.59 11.80 2.60
N GLN A 44 3.25 12.95 2.65
CA GLN A 44 3.40 13.78 3.85
C GLN A 44 2.18 14.67 4.15
N SER A 45 1.24 14.82 3.21
CA SER A 45 0.05 15.64 3.40
C SER A 45 -0.83 15.12 4.55
N THR A 46 -1.50 16.03 5.25
CA THR A 46 -2.57 15.68 6.19
C THR A 46 -3.80 15.08 5.50
N LYS A 47 -3.94 15.29 4.18
CA LYS A 47 -4.97 14.65 3.35
C LYS A 47 -4.64 13.17 3.17
N GLN A 48 -5.67 12.32 3.23
CA GLN A 48 -5.54 10.91 2.89
C GLN A 48 -5.35 10.75 1.38
N HIS A 49 -4.35 9.96 0.98
CA HIS A 49 -4.10 9.56 -0.40
C HIS A 49 -4.20 8.05 -0.54
N ILE A 50 -4.83 7.59 -1.63
CA ILE A 50 -4.97 6.18 -1.98
C ILE A 50 -4.10 5.88 -3.20
N TRP A 51 -3.26 4.88 -3.05
CA TRP A 51 -2.40 4.36 -4.10
C TRP A 51 -2.73 2.89 -4.37
N LEU A 52 -2.66 2.50 -5.63
CA LEU A 52 -2.77 1.12 -6.07
C LEU A 52 -1.44 0.70 -6.67
N GLU A 53 -0.90 -0.40 -6.18
CA GLU A 53 0.26 -1.05 -6.78
C GLU A 53 -0.19 -2.27 -7.55
N THR A 54 0.17 -2.32 -8.84
CA THR A 54 -0.28 -3.37 -9.76
C THR A 54 0.82 -4.38 -10.05
N ASN A 55 0.40 -5.60 -10.35
CA ASN A 55 1.26 -6.64 -10.92
C ASN A 55 1.25 -6.51 -12.45
N GLY A 56 2.42 -6.62 -13.09
CA GLY A 56 2.52 -6.79 -14.53
C GLY A 56 2.78 -5.53 -15.37
N LYS A 57 2.83 -5.72 -16.69
CA LYS A 57 3.18 -4.73 -17.71
C LYS A 57 1.99 -3.83 -18.00
N ASN A 58 2.24 -2.57 -18.40
CA ASN A 58 1.28 -1.63 -18.98
C ASN A 58 -0.08 -1.65 -18.28
N VAL A 59 -0.27 -0.78 -17.29
CA VAL A 59 -1.52 -0.75 -16.53
C VAL A 59 -2.72 -0.56 -17.47
N THR A 60 -3.63 -1.53 -17.43
CA THR A 60 -4.95 -1.49 -18.06
C THR A 60 -6.03 -1.61 -16.99
N ALA A 61 -7.30 -1.48 -17.37
CA ALA A 61 -8.43 -1.71 -16.47
C ALA A 61 -8.46 -3.14 -15.88
N ASP A 62 -7.87 -4.10 -16.59
CA ASP A 62 -7.84 -5.52 -16.21
C ASP A 62 -6.59 -5.89 -15.41
N SER A 63 -5.65 -4.95 -15.21
CA SER A 63 -4.49 -5.17 -14.37
C SER A 63 -4.91 -5.52 -12.95
N THR A 64 -4.24 -6.52 -12.38
CA THR A 64 -4.46 -6.95 -10.99
C THR A 64 -3.68 -6.06 -10.04
N ILE A 65 -4.30 -5.72 -8.91
CA ILE A 65 -3.70 -4.89 -7.86
C ILE A 65 -3.08 -5.82 -6.80
N ALA A 66 -1.79 -5.71 -6.55
CA ALA A 66 -1.16 -6.40 -5.42
C ALA A 66 -1.60 -5.76 -4.10
N TYR A 67 -1.45 -4.43 -4.02
CA TYR A 67 -1.62 -3.68 -2.79
C TYR A 67 -2.46 -2.43 -2.97
N LEU A 68 -3.34 -2.19 -2.00
CA LEU A 68 -3.90 -0.86 -1.76
C LEU A 68 -3.09 -0.22 -0.65
N ILE A 69 -2.52 0.94 -0.94
CA ILE A 69 -1.65 1.67 -0.03
C ILE A 69 -2.32 2.99 0.34
N VAL A 70 -2.49 3.23 1.63
CA VAL A 70 -3.03 4.48 2.17
C VAL A 70 -1.90 5.28 2.78
N THR A 71 -1.73 6.53 2.35
CA THR A 71 -0.77 7.45 2.97
C THR A 71 -1.48 8.66 3.56
N GLN A 72 -1.09 9.03 4.78
CA GLN A 72 -1.58 10.23 5.45
C GLN A 72 -0.59 10.66 6.53
N ASN A 73 -0.27 11.95 6.57
CA ASN A 73 0.57 12.56 7.60
C ASN A 73 1.93 11.83 7.77
N GLY A 74 2.58 11.49 6.65
CA GLY A 74 3.87 10.79 6.66
C GLY A 74 3.79 9.34 7.16
N LYS A 75 2.59 8.77 7.28
CA LYS A 75 2.36 7.37 7.61
C LYS A 75 1.83 6.60 6.41
N VAL A 76 2.08 5.31 6.40
CA VAL A 76 1.62 4.36 5.37
C VAL A 76 0.88 3.19 6.01
N THR A 77 -0.21 2.75 5.40
CA THR A 77 -0.89 1.49 5.73
C THR A 77 -1.13 0.71 4.46
N VAL A 78 -0.75 -0.57 4.46
CA VAL A 78 -0.75 -1.42 3.27
C VAL A 78 -1.70 -2.59 3.47
N TYR A 79 -2.57 -2.81 2.50
CA TYR A 79 -3.52 -3.94 2.48
C TYR A 79 -3.28 -4.77 1.22
N ARG A 80 -3.12 -6.08 1.37
CA ARG A 80 -3.11 -7.00 0.22
C ARG A 80 -4.52 -7.09 -0.36
N THR A 81 -4.64 -7.00 -1.68
CA THR A 81 -5.98 -6.98 -2.32
C THR A 81 -6.44 -8.34 -2.86
N GLY A 82 -5.58 -9.37 -2.77
CA GLY A 82 -5.86 -10.68 -3.35
C GLY A 82 -5.89 -10.63 -4.88
N ASP A 83 -5.01 -9.80 -5.48
CA ASP A 83 -4.87 -9.62 -6.92
C ASP A 83 -6.17 -9.18 -7.62
N ALA A 84 -6.98 -8.37 -6.94
CA ALA A 84 -8.23 -7.87 -7.49
C ALA A 84 -8.01 -6.97 -8.71
N ALA A 85 -8.88 -7.11 -9.73
CA ALA A 85 -8.81 -6.30 -10.94
C ALA A 85 -9.02 -4.81 -10.65
N MET A 86 -8.29 -3.95 -11.36
CA MET A 86 -8.34 -2.50 -11.18
C MET A 86 -9.73 -1.91 -11.45
N SER A 87 -10.43 -2.44 -12.44
CA SER A 87 -11.82 -2.10 -12.77
C SER A 87 -12.77 -2.21 -11.57
N SER A 88 -12.51 -3.15 -10.65
CA SER A 88 -13.33 -3.37 -9.45
C SER A 88 -13.23 -2.24 -8.40
N TYR A 89 -12.25 -1.34 -8.53
CA TYR A 89 -12.02 -0.20 -7.63
C TYR A 89 -12.52 1.13 -8.21
N ASN A 90 -12.68 1.25 -9.53
CA ASN A 90 -12.96 2.53 -10.20
C ASN A 90 -14.24 3.24 -9.72
N ARG A 91 -15.28 2.47 -9.38
CA ARG A 91 -16.57 3.03 -8.94
C ARG A 91 -16.67 3.27 -7.42
N LEU A 92 -15.68 2.83 -6.64
CA LEU A 92 -15.74 2.89 -5.19
C LEU A 92 -15.29 4.26 -4.65
N THR A 93 -15.84 4.70 -3.52
CA THR A 93 -15.27 5.80 -2.70
C THR A 93 -14.01 5.34 -1.96
N ASP A 94 -13.21 6.26 -1.41
CA ASP A 94 -11.98 5.88 -0.69
C ASP A 94 -12.27 4.94 0.48
N GLY A 95 -13.31 5.25 1.27
CA GLY A 95 -13.76 4.38 2.36
C GLY A 95 -14.17 2.98 1.87
N GLN A 96 -14.87 2.89 0.73
CA GLN A 96 -15.24 1.61 0.13
C GLN A 96 -14.03 0.83 -0.39
N MET A 97 -13.04 1.51 -1.00
CA MET A 97 -11.80 0.88 -1.44
C MET A 97 -11.01 0.29 -0.26
N ILE A 98 -10.85 1.08 0.82
CA ILE A 98 -10.17 0.63 2.05
C ILE A 98 -10.92 -0.54 2.68
N ALA A 99 -12.25 -0.45 2.80
CA ALA A 99 -13.06 -1.52 3.37
C ALA A 99 -12.96 -2.81 2.54
N ARG A 100 -12.95 -2.70 1.21
CA ARG A 100 -12.73 -3.84 0.31
C ARG A 100 -11.35 -4.45 0.49
N ALA A 101 -10.30 -3.63 0.51
CA ALA A 101 -8.93 -4.11 0.70
C ALA A 101 -8.73 -4.76 2.08
N LYS A 102 -9.28 -4.21 3.16
CA LYS A 102 -9.28 -4.84 4.49
C LYS A 102 -9.92 -6.23 4.50
N ARG A 103 -11.03 -6.41 3.77
CA ARG A 103 -11.68 -7.73 3.64
C ARG A 103 -10.81 -8.71 2.86
N ALA A 104 -10.21 -8.26 1.76
CA ALA A 104 -9.32 -9.10 0.96
C ALA A 104 -8.04 -9.50 1.72
N ASP A 105 -7.44 -8.58 2.48
CA ASP A 105 -6.27 -8.83 3.33
C ASP A 105 -6.58 -9.89 4.40
N ARG A 106 -7.71 -9.73 5.10
CA ARG A 106 -8.21 -10.74 6.05
C ARG A 106 -8.51 -12.08 5.39
N GLN A 107 -9.08 -12.08 4.18
CA GLN A 107 -9.34 -13.30 3.42
C GLN A 107 -8.03 -14.00 3.04
N SER A 108 -7.00 -13.25 2.62
CA SER A 108 -5.67 -13.80 2.34
C SER A 108 -5.06 -14.48 3.57
N PHE A 109 -5.18 -13.86 4.75
CA PHE A 109 -4.79 -14.49 6.01
C PHE A 109 -5.57 -15.79 6.26
N ASN A 110 -6.90 -15.75 6.16
CA ASN A 110 -7.74 -16.92 6.42
C ASN A 110 -7.47 -18.08 5.48
N LEU A 111 -7.26 -17.81 4.18
CA LEU A 111 -6.95 -18.83 3.17
C LEU A 111 -5.61 -19.50 3.46
N LYS A 112 -4.57 -18.71 3.75
CA LYS A 112 -3.25 -19.26 4.10
C LYS A 112 -3.31 -20.05 5.41
N ARG A 113 -4.06 -19.55 6.40
CA ARG A 113 -4.28 -20.25 7.68
C ARG A 113 -4.97 -21.59 7.47
N GLN A 114 -5.99 -21.64 6.62
CA GLN A 114 -6.69 -22.87 6.27
C GLN A 114 -5.75 -23.85 5.55
N ALA A 115 -4.96 -23.37 4.59
CA ALA A 115 -3.98 -24.21 3.90
C ALA A 115 -2.95 -24.81 4.87
N ALA A 116 -2.42 -24.01 5.81
CA ALA A 116 -1.50 -24.51 6.84
C ALA A 116 -2.16 -25.56 7.75
N TYR A 117 -3.44 -25.36 8.09
CA TYR A 117 -4.22 -26.33 8.86
C TYR A 117 -4.39 -27.65 8.11
N ASP A 118 -4.78 -27.58 6.83
CA ASP A 118 -5.04 -28.74 5.99
C ASP A 118 -3.76 -29.56 5.77
N THR A 119 -2.63 -28.90 5.52
CA THR A 119 -1.30 -29.55 5.47
C THR A 119 -0.98 -30.27 6.78
N SER A 120 -1.07 -29.57 7.92
CA SER A 120 -0.78 -30.17 9.23
C SER A 120 -1.70 -31.35 9.56
N LYS A 121 -2.96 -31.31 9.12
CA LYS A 121 -3.92 -32.40 9.28
C LYS A 121 -3.59 -33.60 8.38
N ALA A 122 -3.19 -33.36 7.13
CA ALA A 122 -2.76 -34.42 6.22
C ALA A 122 -1.51 -35.15 6.76
N ASP A 123 -0.53 -34.41 7.27
CA ASP A 123 0.69 -34.99 7.86
C ASP A 123 0.38 -35.85 9.10
N GLU A 124 -0.50 -35.40 10.00
CA GLU A 124 -0.90 -36.20 11.15
C GLU A 124 -1.54 -37.51 10.71
N LEU A 125 -2.43 -37.44 9.72
CA LEU A 125 -3.14 -38.61 9.22
C LEU A 125 -2.16 -39.62 8.60
N ALA A 126 -1.19 -39.14 7.83
CA ALA A 126 -0.13 -39.96 7.25
C ALA A 126 0.67 -40.69 8.34
N LEU A 127 1.20 -39.97 9.33
CA LEU A 127 1.98 -40.55 10.44
C LEU A 127 1.14 -41.52 11.31
N THR A 128 -0.14 -41.19 11.53
CA THR A 128 -1.06 -42.05 12.27
C THR A 128 -1.29 -43.37 11.54
N ASN A 129 -1.44 -43.32 10.20
CA ASN A 129 -1.61 -44.51 9.38
C ASN A 129 -0.35 -45.37 9.34
N GLU A 130 0.84 -44.76 9.25
CA GLU A 130 2.11 -45.49 9.35
C GLU A 130 2.26 -46.23 10.69
N LEU A 131 1.91 -45.59 11.80
CA LEU A 131 1.92 -46.23 13.12
C LEU A 131 0.94 -47.40 13.20
N LYS A 132 -0.29 -47.23 12.69
CA LYS A 132 -1.34 -48.27 12.69
C LYS A 132 -0.98 -49.45 11.81
N ALA A 133 -0.39 -49.20 10.64
CA ALA A 133 0.06 -50.22 9.71
C ALA A 133 1.29 -51.01 10.20
N LYS A 134 1.87 -50.63 11.35
CA LYS A 134 3.07 -51.26 11.94
C LYS A 134 4.27 -51.28 10.97
N THR A 135 4.33 -50.34 10.02
CA THR A 135 5.44 -50.22 9.06
C THR A 135 6.73 -49.78 9.76
N ILE A 136 6.60 -49.07 10.89
CA ILE A 136 7.71 -48.60 11.72
C ILE A 136 8.18 -49.71 12.67
N LYS A 137 9.25 -50.41 12.28
CA LYS A 137 9.82 -51.54 13.03
C LYS A 137 10.55 -51.11 14.32
N SER A 138 11.28 -49.99 14.28
CA SER A 138 12.08 -49.52 15.42
C SER A 138 11.22 -48.88 16.51
N ALA A 139 11.43 -49.29 17.77
CA ALA A 139 10.76 -48.71 18.93
C ALA A 139 11.07 -47.22 19.10
N ALA A 140 12.32 -46.81 18.88
CA ALA A 140 12.74 -45.41 18.94
C ALA A 140 12.02 -44.57 17.85
N LYS A 141 11.93 -45.10 16.62
CA LYS A 141 11.18 -44.43 15.55
C LYS A 141 9.69 -44.32 15.88
N ARG A 142 9.07 -45.36 16.45
CA ARG A 142 7.67 -45.30 16.89
C ARG A 142 7.43 -44.22 17.96
N ALA A 143 8.35 -44.06 18.91
CA ALA A 143 8.28 -43.01 19.91
C ALA A 143 8.34 -41.61 19.25
N ALA A 144 9.34 -41.40 18.39
CA ALA A 144 9.49 -40.14 17.64
C ALA A 144 8.26 -39.81 16.79
N THR A 145 7.65 -40.80 16.12
CA THR A 145 6.43 -40.59 15.35
C THR A 145 5.23 -40.20 16.22
N ARG A 146 5.09 -40.77 17.42
CA ARG A 146 4.03 -40.36 18.37
C ARG A 146 4.23 -38.94 18.86
N ASP A 147 5.48 -38.56 19.14
CA ASP A 147 5.82 -37.20 19.53
C ASP A 147 5.50 -36.22 18.39
N ALA A 148 5.88 -36.55 17.15
CA ALA A 148 5.53 -35.74 15.97
C ALA A 148 4.00 -35.57 15.80
N ILE A 149 3.21 -36.61 16.04
CA ILE A 149 1.73 -36.51 16.02
C ILE A 149 1.22 -35.57 17.11
N ARG A 150 1.76 -35.63 18.33
CA ARG A 150 1.38 -34.72 19.42
C ARG A 150 1.68 -33.26 19.05
N GLU A 151 2.87 -33.01 18.52
CA GLU A 151 3.29 -31.67 18.06
C GLU A 151 2.39 -31.14 16.94
N LEU A 152 2.02 -31.99 15.97
CA LEU A 152 1.08 -31.59 14.91
C LEU A 152 -0.28 -31.18 15.46
N LYS A 153 -0.81 -31.89 16.48
CA LYS A 153 -2.06 -31.52 17.16
C LYS A 153 -1.96 -30.16 17.84
N GLU A 154 -0.87 -29.91 18.56
CA GLU A 154 -0.65 -28.63 19.22
C GLU A 154 -0.50 -27.49 18.21
N ARG A 155 0.25 -27.71 17.12
CA ARG A 155 0.39 -26.74 16.04
C ARG A 155 -0.94 -26.41 15.38
N ARG A 156 -1.80 -27.40 15.12
CA ARG A 156 -3.14 -27.15 14.60
C ARG A 156 -3.95 -26.24 15.51
N TRP A 157 -3.92 -26.49 16.82
CA TRP A 157 -4.59 -25.61 17.77
C TRP A 157 -4.02 -24.17 17.70
N ARG A 158 -2.70 -24.01 17.53
CA ARG A 158 -2.05 -22.70 17.34
C ARG A 158 -2.45 -22.04 16.01
N ILE A 159 -2.60 -22.80 14.92
CA ILE A 159 -3.10 -22.31 13.64
C ILE A 159 -4.56 -21.86 13.77
N GLU A 160 -5.42 -22.67 14.39
CA GLU A 160 -6.85 -22.37 14.58
C GLU A 160 -7.04 -21.10 15.41
N THR A 161 -6.23 -20.93 16.46
CA THR A 161 -6.26 -19.77 17.36
C THR A 161 -5.51 -18.55 16.81
N ALA A 162 -4.76 -18.69 15.71
CA ALA A 162 -4.08 -17.57 15.08
C ALA A 162 -5.08 -16.50 14.61
N LYS A 163 -4.85 -15.27 15.08
CA LYS A 163 -5.72 -14.12 14.81
C LYS A 163 -5.15 -13.24 13.72
N TYR A 164 -6.02 -12.81 12.82
CA TYR A 164 -5.72 -11.75 11.87
C TYR A 164 -5.38 -10.45 12.62
N LEU A 165 -4.26 -9.84 12.27
CA LEU A 165 -3.90 -8.50 12.72
C LEU A 165 -4.17 -7.51 11.60
N THR A 166 -5.01 -6.52 11.88
CA THR A 166 -5.27 -5.45 10.90
C THR A 166 -4.01 -4.60 10.73
N PRO A 167 -3.57 -4.33 9.48
CA PRO A 167 -2.46 -3.42 9.21
C PRO A 167 -2.64 -2.08 9.91
N LYS A 168 -1.58 -1.61 10.57
CA LYS A 168 -1.54 -0.35 11.30
C LYS A 168 -0.75 0.70 10.52
N PRO A 169 -1.02 2.00 10.74
CA PRO A 169 -0.20 3.06 10.17
C PRO A 169 1.23 3.04 10.71
N GLU A 170 2.20 2.93 9.81
CA GLU A 170 3.63 2.94 10.10
C GLU A 170 4.31 4.16 9.48
N LYS A 171 5.52 4.51 9.95
CA LYS A 171 6.29 5.62 9.36
C LYS A 171 6.59 5.29 7.89
N LEU A 172 6.27 6.22 7.01
CA LEU A 172 6.62 6.10 5.59
C LEU A 172 8.09 6.45 5.36
N THR A 173 8.76 5.63 4.57
CA THR A 173 10.09 5.94 4.02
C THR A 173 9.99 6.10 2.51
N VAL A 174 10.62 7.13 1.95
CA VAL A 174 10.67 7.35 0.49
C VAL A 174 12.11 7.46 0.05
N LYS A 175 12.56 6.56 -0.83
CA LYS A 175 13.88 6.67 -1.46
C LYS A 175 13.78 7.63 -2.65
N VAL A 176 14.60 8.68 -2.63
CA VAL A 176 14.69 9.68 -3.71
C VAL A 176 15.99 9.44 -4.48
N THR A 177 15.93 9.44 -5.81
CA THR A 177 17.13 9.38 -6.67
C THR A 177 17.29 10.68 -7.41
N THR A 178 18.44 11.33 -7.27
CA THR A 178 18.75 12.60 -7.93
C THR A 178 19.81 12.42 -9.03
N LYS A 179 19.76 13.26 -10.07
CA LYS A 179 20.80 13.39 -11.10
C LYS A 179 20.99 14.86 -11.41
N ALA A 180 22.23 15.35 -11.34
CA ALA A 180 22.56 16.77 -11.56
C ALA A 180 21.67 17.73 -10.73
N GLY A 181 21.46 17.42 -9.45
CA GLY A 181 20.64 18.23 -8.53
C GLY A 181 19.12 18.19 -8.77
N LYS A 182 18.63 17.33 -9.68
CA LYS A 182 17.20 17.17 -9.98
C LYS A 182 16.71 15.80 -9.54
N THR A 183 15.53 15.72 -8.90
CA THR A 183 14.88 14.44 -8.61
C THR A 183 14.53 13.74 -9.93
N THR A 184 15.01 12.50 -10.08
CA THR A 184 14.77 11.65 -11.26
C THR A 184 13.88 10.46 -10.97
N SER A 185 13.78 10.04 -9.71
CA SER A 185 12.78 9.06 -9.30
C SER A 185 12.50 9.09 -7.80
N GLU A 186 11.32 8.62 -7.42
CA GLU A 186 10.91 8.36 -6.05
C GLU A 186 10.41 6.92 -5.91
N ARG A 187 10.61 6.31 -4.75
CA ARG A 187 10.11 4.97 -4.44
C ARG A 187 9.59 4.90 -3.02
N MET A 188 8.39 4.38 -2.84
CA MET A 188 7.84 4.08 -1.52
C MET A 188 8.51 2.84 -0.94
N ILE A 189 9.04 2.96 0.27
CA ILE A 189 9.46 1.81 1.08
C ILE A 189 8.42 1.63 2.15
N TYR A 190 7.78 0.46 2.15
CA TYR A 190 6.72 0.15 3.08
C TYR A 190 6.86 -1.26 3.61
N ARG A 191 6.21 -1.53 4.75
CA ARG A 191 6.13 -2.86 5.34
C ARG A 191 4.70 -3.36 5.30
N HIS A 192 4.55 -4.66 5.15
CA HIS A 192 3.28 -5.34 5.31
C HIS A 192 3.49 -6.69 5.98
N TYR A 193 2.43 -7.22 6.57
CA TYR A 193 2.48 -8.56 7.15
C TYR A 193 2.81 -9.58 6.07
N ASP A 194 3.67 -10.54 6.44
CA ASP A 194 3.94 -11.69 5.61
C ASP A 194 3.38 -12.95 6.26
N TYR A 195 2.22 -13.37 5.76
CA TYR A 195 1.49 -14.51 6.29
C TYR A 195 2.16 -15.85 5.94
N ASP A 196 2.96 -15.91 4.88
CA ASP A 196 3.60 -17.16 4.45
C ASP A 196 4.65 -17.66 5.45
N PRO A 197 5.71 -16.90 5.80
CA PRO A 197 6.68 -17.32 6.80
C PRO A 197 6.06 -17.40 8.21
N TYR A 198 5.05 -16.57 8.50
CA TYR A 198 4.32 -16.67 9.76
C TYR A 198 3.59 -18.01 9.88
N LEU A 199 2.95 -18.50 8.82
CA LEU A 199 2.22 -19.76 8.86
C LEU A 199 3.12 -20.97 8.61
N ALA A 200 4.21 -20.81 7.85
CA ALA A 200 5.20 -21.85 7.60
C ALA A 200 5.91 -22.33 8.88
N GLN A 201 5.99 -21.49 9.91
CA GLN A 201 6.52 -21.90 11.21
C GLN A 201 5.69 -23.04 11.86
N PHE A 202 4.48 -23.31 11.35
CA PHE A 202 3.62 -24.40 11.80
C PHE A 202 3.65 -25.64 10.88
N THR A 203 4.19 -25.57 9.65
CA THR A 203 3.94 -26.59 8.61
C THR A 203 5.05 -27.63 8.42
N SER A 204 6.29 -27.40 8.85
CA SER A 204 7.36 -28.40 8.64
C SER A 204 7.39 -29.44 9.75
N SER A 205 6.77 -30.59 9.50
CA SER A 205 6.87 -31.80 10.31
C SER A 205 8.18 -32.56 10.00
N ASP A 206 8.56 -32.66 8.73
CA ASP A 206 9.75 -33.37 8.26
C ASP A 206 11.08 -32.79 8.76
N ASP A 207 11.26 -31.46 8.74
CA ASP A 207 12.49 -30.86 9.25
C ASP A 207 12.60 -31.05 10.76
N TRP A 208 11.47 -31.13 11.47
CA TRP A 208 11.47 -31.44 12.88
C TRP A 208 11.76 -32.92 13.12
N ILE A 209 11.09 -33.86 12.44
CA ILE A 209 11.36 -35.31 12.59
C ILE A 209 12.83 -35.64 12.31
N LYS A 210 13.46 -34.96 11.34
CA LYS A 210 14.88 -35.14 11.00
C LYS A 210 15.82 -34.53 12.04
N ASN A 211 15.42 -33.47 12.74
CA ASN A 211 16.29 -32.70 13.65
C ASN A 211 15.90 -32.81 15.14
N ALA A 212 14.79 -33.46 15.46
CA ALA A 212 14.27 -33.59 16.81
C ALA A 212 15.18 -34.50 17.62
N LYS A 213 15.96 -33.88 18.51
CA LYS A 213 16.63 -34.60 19.58
C LYS A 213 15.59 -34.86 20.69
N PRO A 214 15.56 -36.06 21.29
CA PRO A 214 14.73 -36.33 22.46
C PRO A 214 14.97 -35.25 23.53
N GLY A 215 13.92 -34.58 23.97
CA GLY A 215 13.99 -33.54 25.02
C GLY A 215 14.27 -32.11 24.55
N GLN A 216 14.38 -31.82 23.24
CA GLN A 216 14.35 -30.43 22.79
C GLN A 216 12.94 -29.85 22.86
N THR A 217 12.81 -28.82 23.71
CA THR A 217 11.60 -28.03 23.95
C THR A 217 11.15 -27.25 22.72
N GLU A 218 9.84 -27.07 22.64
CA GLU A 218 9.09 -26.34 21.63
C GLU A 218 9.86 -25.21 20.94
N GLN A 219 9.88 -25.20 19.60
CA GLN A 219 10.29 -24.01 18.87
C GLN A 219 9.44 -22.83 19.33
N LYS A 220 10.09 -21.79 19.87
CA LYS A 220 9.43 -20.55 20.30
C LYS A 220 8.71 -19.94 19.10
N ILE A 221 7.38 -19.98 19.13
CA ILE A 221 6.54 -19.44 18.07
C ILE A 221 6.59 -17.93 18.15
N ARG A 222 6.91 -17.31 17.02
CA ARG A 222 6.97 -15.86 16.92
C ARG A 222 5.57 -15.31 16.62
N PRO A 223 5.15 -14.20 17.24
CA PRO A 223 3.88 -13.56 16.92
C PRO A 223 3.91 -13.01 15.48
N LEU A 224 2.74 -12.82 14.86
CA LEU A 224 2.62 -12.26 13.50
C LEU A 224 3.31 -10.87 13.38
N THR A 225 3.45 -10.13 14.48
CA THR A 225 4.19 -8.86 14.54
C THR A 225 5.69 -8.99 14.29
N ASP A 226 6.24 -10.21 14.27
CA ASP A 226 7.64 -10.44 13.93
C ASP A 226 7.81 -10.74 12.43
N PHE A 227 6.71 -10.94 11.70
CA PHE A 227 6.69 -11.31 10.29
C PHE A 227 6.19 -10.17 9.43
N TYR A 228 7.13 -9.32 9.06
CA TYR A 228 6.94 -8.26 8.11
C TYR A 228 7.92 -8.41 6.96
N VAL A 229 7.45 -8.15 5.75
CA VAL A 229 8.31 -7.92 4.60
C VAL A 229 8.39 -6.43 4.37
N GLN A 230 9.63 -5.93 4.22
CA GLN A 230 9.87 -4.61 3.69
C GLN A 230 9.91 -4.70 2.17
N THR A 231 9.03 -3.97 1.52
CA THR A 231 8.90 -3.96 0.06
C THR A 231 9.43 -2.63 -0.48
N ASP A 232 10.38 -2.75 -1.40
CA ASP A 232 10.77 -1.67 -2.30
C ASP A 232 9.66 -1.56 -3.36
N GLY A 233 8.70 -0.67 -3.14
CA GLY A 233 7.53 -0.51 -4.01
C GLY A 233 7.88 -0.06 -5.44
N ALA A 234 6.85 0.07 -6.27
CA ALA A 234 6.99 0.51 -7.65
C ALA A 234 7.72 1.86 -7.75
N LYS A 235 8.68 1.93 -8.69
CA LYS A 235 9.52 3.11 -8.92
C LYS A 235 8.76 4.14 -9.74
N VAL A 236 8.57 5.33 -9.17
CA VAL A 236 8.04 6.49 -9.90
C VAL A 236 9.22 7.21 -10.55
N VAL A 237 9.32 7.18 -11.89
CA VAL A 237 10.42 7.81 -12.65
C VAL A 237 9.97 9.13 -13.27
N TYR A 238 10.72 10.20 -13.06
CA TYR A 238 10.43 11.56 -13.53
C TYR A 238 11.20 11.94 -14.81
N ARG A 239 11.74 10.98 -15.58
CA ARG A 239 12.53 11.28 -16.78
C ARG A 239 11.64 11.75 -17.95
N HIS A 240 11.84 13.01 -18.32
CA HIS A 240 11.61 13.71 -19.59
C HIS A 240 10.65 13.08 -20.63
N ARG A 241 9.61 13.86 -20.96
CA ARG A 241 8.63 13.74 -22.06
C ARG A 241 7.26 13.13 -21.75
N PHE A 242 6.65 13.50 -20.63
CA PHE A 242 5.19 13.65 -20.64
C PHE A 242 4.86 15.12 -20.90
N HIS A 243 5.03 15.58 -22.16
CA HIS A 243 4.44 16.85 -22.62
C HIS A 243 2.91 16.76 -22.71
N LYS A 244 2.34 15.59 -22.43
CA LYS A 244 0.91 15.30 -22.34
C LYS A 244 0.67 14.57 -21.03
N ALA A 245 -0.40 14.94 -20.32
CA ALA A 245 -0.86 14.19 -19.15
C ALA A 245 -0.94 12.71 -19.50
N THR A 246 -0.44 11.83 -18.62
CA THR A 246 -0.68 10.38 -18.76
C THR A 246 -2.18 10.17 -18.84
N THR A 247 -2.64 9.49 -19.89
CA THR A 247 -4.05 9.18 -20.08
C THR A 247 -4.56 8.50 -18.81
N MET A 248 -5.68 8.97 -18.29
CA MET A 248 -6.40 8.33 -17.20
C MET A 248 -6.53 6.84 -17.52
N VAL A 249 -5.93 5.97 -16.68
CA VAL A 249 -6.08 4.51 -16.89
C VAL A 249 -7.55 4.13 -16.74
N THR A 250 -8.24 4.85 -15.85
CA THR A 250 -9.69 5.04 -15.80
C THR A 250 -9.96 6.44 -15.24
N ASP A 251 -11.19 6.95 -15.33
CA ASP A 251 -11.61 8.32 -14.96
C ASP A 251 -11.15 8.87 -13.60
N LYS A 252 -10.60 8.04 -12.71
CA LYS A 252 -10.20 8.41 -11.33
C LYS A 252 -8.75 8.06 -10.97
N PHE A 253 -7.96 7.52 -11.89
CA PHE A 253 -6.62 7.00 -11.57
C PHE A 253 -5.53 7.56 -12.50
N ILE A 254 -4.48 8.11 -11.90
CA ILE A 254 -3.26 8.58 -12.59
C ILE A 254 -2.12 7.60 -12.26
N GLY A 255 -1.61 6.94 -13.29
CA GLY A 255 -0.56 5.92 -13.16
C GLY A 255 0.85 6.45 -13.36
N TYR A 256 1.80 5.84 -12.65
CA TYR A 256 3.24 6.00 -12.83
C TYR A 256 3.82 4.66 -13.30
N LEU A 257 4.34 4.65 -14.53
CA LEU A 257 4.93 3.46 -15.13
C LEU A 257 6.46 3.50 -14.93
N GLU A 258 7.03 2.41 -14.44
CA GLU A 258 8.48 2.21 -14.52
C GLU A 258 8.87 1.99 -15.99
N HIS A 259 9.26 3.06 -16.68
CA HIS A 259 9.87 2.93 -18.01
C HIS A 259 11.35 2.54 -17.88
N LYS A 260 11.65 1.25 -18.03
CA LYS A 260 13.02 0.81 -18.40
C LYS A 260 13.20 0.97 -19.91
N GLN A 261 13.55 2.18 -20.36
CA GLN A 261 14.16 2.33 -21.68
C GLN A 261 15.62 1.86 -21.60
N VAL A 262 15.90 0.71 -22.20
CA VAL A 262 17.27 0.29 -22.51
C VAL A 262 17.60 0.89 -23.87
N HIS A 263 18.67 1.70 -23.96
CA HIS A 263 19.16 2.23 -25.23
C HIS A 263 19.31 1.08 -26.24
N GLY A 264 18.59 1.14 -27.36
CA GLY A 264 18.70 0.16 -28.45
C GLY A 264 17.70 -1.00 -28.44
N LYS A 265 16.81 -1.15 -27.46
CA LYS A 265 15.71 -2.14 -27.51
C LYS A 265 14.34 -1.46 -27.57
N LYS A 266 13.55 -1.79 -28.61
CA LYS A 266 12.17 -1.30 -28.83
C LYS A 266 11.15 -1.85 -27.82
N THR A 267 11.52 -2.82 -27.00
CA THR A 267 10.63 -3.44 -26.02
C THR A 267 10.91 -2.93 -24.60
N PRO A 268 9.93 -2.29 -23.94
CA PRO A 268 10.03 -1.90 -22.53
C PRO A 268 10.29 -3.14 -21.66
N LYS A 269 11.25 -3.07 -20.74
CA LYS A 269 11.44 -4.13 -19.72
C LYS A 269 10.41 -4.00 -18.60
N GLU A 270 10.12 -5.14 -17.98
CA GLU A 270 9.19 -5.36 -16.87
C GLU A 270 9.41 -4.40 -15.69
N GLY A 271 8.29 -3.88 -15.17
CA GLY A 271 8.23 -3.04 -13.98
C GLY A 271 6.80 -2.98 -13.42
N THR A 272 6.68 -2.91 -12.11
CA THR A 272 5.41 -2.65 -11.40
C THR A 272 5.01 -1.18 -11.57
N ALA A 273 3.72 -0.88 -11.39
CA ALA A 273 3.23 0.48 -11.48
C ALA A 273 2.49 0.88 -10.20
N LEU A 274 2.80 2.10 -9.73
CA LEU A 274 2.07 2.78 -8.66
C LEU A 274 1.07 3.73 -9.31
N ILE A 275 -0.15 3.80 -8.77
CA ILE A 275 -1.23 4.61 -9.36
C ILE A 275 -1.90 5.38 -8.24
N GLU A 276 -1.96 6.72 -8.35
CA GLU A 276 -2.71 7.54 -7.40
C GLU A 276 -4.17 7.66 -7.84
N ARG A 277 -5.09 7.57 -6.88
CA ARG A 277 -6.45 8.03 -7.10
C ARG A 277 -6.52 9.55 -7.05
N VAL A 278 -7.15 10.16 -8.05
CA VAL A 278 -7.44 11.60 -8.08
C VAL A 278 -8.93 11.88 -7.94
N SER A 279 -9.26 12.92 -7.17
CA SER A 279 -10.63 13.39 -7.01
C SER A 279 -10.93 14.51 -8.02
N GLY A 280 -11.70 14.20 -9.08
CA GLY A 280 -12.18 15.17 -10.07
C GLY A 280 -11.50 15.09 -11.45
N LYS A 281 -11.95 15.92 -12.42
CA LYS A 281 -11.35 16.07 -13.77
C LYS A 281 -9.99 16.78 -13.76
N ALA A 282 -9.20 16.61 -12.70
CA ALA A 282 -7.91 17.28 -12.56
C ALA A 282 -6.85 16.52 -13.37
N HIS A 283 -6.43 17.11 -14.49
CA HIS A 283 -5.19 16.75 -15.16
C HIS A 283 -4.03 17.09 -14.23
N THR A 284 -3.61 16.13 -13.40
CA THR A 284 -2.50 16.37 -12.47
C THR A 284 -1.20 16.07 -13.21
N VAL A 285 -0.46 17.13 -13.55
CA VAL A 285 0.90 17.01 -14.12
C VAL A 285 1.86 17.11 -12.95
N PHE A 286 2.49 15.99 -12.58
CA PHE A 286 3.56 15.98 -11.59
C PHE A 286 4.81 16.58 -12.25
N ASP A 287 5.34 17.67 -11.68
CA ASP A 287 6.51 18.38 -12.22
C ASP A 287 7.80 17.96 -11.51
N SER A 288 8.85 17.86 -12.31
CA SER A 288 10.25 17.53 -12.06
C SER A 288 11.00 18.43 -11.06
N SER A 289 10.36 19.44 -10.48
CA SER A 289 11.07 20.43 -9.66
C SER A 289 11.21 19.99 -8.20
N LYS A 290 12.47 19.85 -7.76
CA LYS A 290 13.00 19.80 -6.38
C LYS A 290 12.02 19.28 -5.31
N THR A 291 12.08 17.98 -5.04
CA THR A 291 11.48 17.37 -3.84
C THR A 291 12.21 17.88 -2.60
N ALA A 292 11.69 18.91 -1.93
CA ALA A 292 12.13 19.26 -0.58
C ALA A 292 11.34 18.42 0.43
N GLY A 293 12.04 17.82 1.41
CA GLY A 293 11.40 17.36 2.64
C GLY A 293 11.38 15.86 2.96
N VAL A 294 12.17 15.00 2.30
CA VAL A 294 12.34 13.60 2.79
C VAL A 294 13.78 13.42 3.23
N SER A 295 13.99 13.35 4.54
CA SER A 295 15.29 13.00 5.11
C SER A 295 15.64 11.55 4.77
N GLU A 296 16.92 11.31 4.50
CA GLU A 296 17.57 10.00 4.46
C GLU A 296 17.34 9.19 5.75
#